data_AF-A0A7K1ZDE3-F1
#
_entry.id   AF-A0A7K1ZDE3-F1
#
_cell.length_a   1.000
_cell.length_b   1.000
_cell.length_c   1.000
_cell.angle_alpha   90.00
_cell.angle_beta   90.00
_cell.angle_gamma   90.00
#
_symmetry.space_group_name_H-M   'P 1'
#
loop_
_entity.id
_entity.type
_entity.pdbx_description
1 polymer ?
#
loop_
_entity_poly.entity_id
_entity_poly.type
_entity_poly.pdbx_seq_one_letter_code
_entity_poly.pdbx_strand_id
1 'polypeptide(L)'
;MRVGMYVDGFNLYYGGRAVCGRGQPGWRWLDLRDLGKRLVDNSAWSNHGARLEKIVYCTAHVKGNVNPVGRREQDTYIRGLIEHGSIDRLELGKYISRAKCALLATQDHKGRPVPCKPAWPVMVRHGSTAQDITEANFLVSYQHIEEKGSDVNVAANLLLDVLNSRVDAAIVISNDSDLRFPIQECRERVPVGTVNPGQSLLAGDLRGEMDDGVGDHWWYRLKNLDYESCQLPDPAGSAAKPAGW
;
A
#
# COMPACT_ATOMS: atom_id res chain seq x y z
N MET A 1 -1.72 25.68 9.42
CA MET A 1 -2.52 24.67 8.67
C MET A 1 -2.37 23.30 9.32
N ARG A 2 -3.46 22.64 9.73
CA ARG A 2 -3.45 21.30 10.33
C ARG A 2 -3.45 20.23 9.25
N VAL A 3 -2.40 19.44 9.15
CA VAL A 3 -2.25 18.42 8.09
C VAL A 3 -2.58 17.04 8.65
N GLY A 4 -3.53 16.34 8.03
CA GLY A 4 -3.75 14.92 8.27
C GLY A 4 -3.02 14.06 7.24
N MET A 5 -2.34 13.00 7.66
CA MET A 5 -1.70 12.05 6.75
C MET A 5 -2.38 10.67 6.84
N TYR A 6 -2.74 10.12 5.68
CA TYR A 6 -3.44 8.85 5.55
C TYR A 6 -2.58 7.91 4.73
N VAL A 7 -2.19 6.80 5.35
CA VAL A 7 -1.15 5.92 4.83
C VAL A 7 -1.74 4.56 4.52
N ASP A 8 -1.61 4.16 3.26
CA ASP A 8 -1.82 2.79 2.83
C ASP A 8 -0.54 1.98 3.11
N GLY A 9 -0.58 1.16 4.16
CA GLY A 9 0.58 0.38 4.60
C GLY A 9 1.03 -0.69 3.60
N PHE A 10 0.13 -1.21 2.75
CA PHE A 10 0.50 -2.16 1.70
C PHE A 10 1.22 -1.47 0.57
N ASN A 11 0.61 -0.42 0.04
CA ASN A 11 1.20 0.36 -1.03
C ASN A 11 2.55 0.93 -0.60
N LEU A 12 2.66 1.42 0.64
CA LEU A 12 3.91 1.91 1.22
C LEU A 12 4.98 0.82 1.31
N TYR A 13 4.66 -0.36 1.86
CA TYR A 13 5.62 -1.45 2.01
C TYR A 13 6.12 -1.98 0.66
N TYR A 14 5.22 -2.24 -0.28
CA TYR A 14 5.60 -2.75 -1.61
C TYR A 14 6.29 -1.68 -2.45
N GLY A 15 5.90 -0.41 -2.29
CA GLY A 15 6.59 0.73 -2.88
C GLY A 15 8.04 0.83 -2.38
N GLY A 16 8.24 0.84 -1.07
CA GLY A 16 9.58 0.85 -0.46
C GLY A 16 10.42 -0.35 -0.88
N ARG A 17 9.82 -1.54 -0.95
CA ARG A 17 10.50 -2.75 -1.47
C ARG A 17 10.95 -2.59 -2.92
N ALA A 18 10.14 -1.93 -3.76
CA ALA A 18 10.52 -1.67 -5.15
C ALA A 18 11.63 -0.63 -5.22
N VAL A 19 11.55 0.43 -4.41
CA VAL A 19 12.47 1.57 -4.37
C VAL A 19 13.83 1.17 -3.78
N CYS A 20 13.85 0.66 -2.54
CA CYS A 20 15.05 0.32 -1.77
C CYS A 20 15.58 -1.10 -2.04
N GLY A 21 14.80 -1.96 -2.68
CA GLY A 21 15.19 -3.32 -3.03
C GLY A 21 14.74 -4.39 -2.04
N ARG A 22 14.48 -5.58 -2.58
CA ARG A 22 14.01 -6.74 -1.80
C ARG A 22 15.10 -7.25 -0.88
N GLY A 23 14.81 -7.32 0.42
CA GLY A 23 15.69 -7.90 1.42
C GLY A 23 16.85 -7.01 1.85
N GLN A 24 16.94 -5.78 1.33
CA GLN A 24 17.90 -4.80 1.80
C GLN A 24 17.49 -4.28 3.19
N PRO A 25 18.41 -4.16 4.15
CA PRO A 25 18.16 -3.54 5.45
C PRO A 25 18.11 -2.00 5.32
N GLY A 26 17.63 -1.32 6.36
CA GLY A 26 17.75 0.12 6.52
C GLY A 26 16.52 0.94 6.15
N TRP A 27 15.45 0.33 5.63
CA TRP A 27 14.25 1.05 5.18
C TRP A 27 12.95 0.57 5.83
N ARG A 28 12.94 -0.61 6.46
CA ARG A 28 11.70 -1.24 6.95
C ARG A 28 11.27 -0.74 8.34
N TRP A 29 12.19 -0.16 9.11
CA TRP A 29 11.91 0.41 10.42
C TRP A 29 11.51 1.89 10.32
N LEU A 30 10.61 2.19 9.39
CA LEU A 30 10.25 3.54 8.96
C LEU A 30 9.40 4.27 10.02
N ASP A 31 9.82 5.48 10.42
CA ASP A 31 9.03 6.40 11.21
C ASP A 31 8.14 7.25 10.30
N LEU A 32 6.83 7.01 10.40
CA LEU A 32 5.83 7.74 9.62
C LEU A 32 5.68 9.19 10.08
N ARG A 33 5.91 9.50 11.35
CA ARG A 33 5.84 10.89 11.84
C ARG A 33 6.96 11.73 11.29
N ASP A 34 8.17 11.19 11.30
CA ASP A 34 9.33 11.89 10.76
C ASP A 34 9.27 11.99 9.23
N LEU A 35 8.79 10.95 8.54
CA LEU A 35 8.48 11.04 7.11
C LEU A 35 7.42 12.12 6.84
N GLY A 36 6.35 12.16 7.63
CA GLY A 36 5.27 13.14 7.49
C GLY A 36 5.75 14.59 7.69
N LYS A 37 6.58 14.84 8.72
CA LYS A 37 7.22 16.15 8.94
C LYS A 37 8.08 16.54 7.73
N ARG A 38 8.95 15.64 7.28
CA ARG A 38 9.80 15.84 6.10
C ARG A 38 8.98 16.18 4.85
N LEU A 39 7.86 15.51 4.63
CA LEU A 39 6.97 15.79 3.50
C LEU A 39 6.33 17.18 3.61
N VAL A 40 5.86 17.57 4.80
CA VAL A 40 5.29 18.90 5.04
C VAL A 40 6.35 19.99 4.83
N ASP A 41 7.54 19.82 5.40
CA ASP A 41 8.64 20.79 5.31
C ASP A 41 9.13 21.02 3.88
N ASN A 42 9.10 19.96 3.05
CA ASN A 42 9.50 20.04 1.63
C ASN A 42 8.33 20.36 0.69
N SER A 43 7.13 20.61 1.21
CA SER A 43 5.96 20.98 0.42
C SER A 43 5.80 22.49 0.29
N ALA A 44 4.92 22.92 -0.62
CA ALA A 44 4.50 24.31 -0.73
C ALA A 44 3.84 24.86 0.55
N TRP A 45 3.35 23.98 1.43
CA TRP A 45 2.62 24.35 2.65
C TRP A 45 3.52 24.79 3.81
N SER A 46 4.83 24.55 3.73
CA SER A 46 5.80 24.93 4.77
C SER A 46 5.76 26.42 5.09
N ASN A 47 5.56 27.27 4.07
CA ASN A 47 5.44 28.72 4.21
C ASN A 47 4.16 29.18 4.94
N HIS A 48 3.20 28.27 5.18
CA HIS A 48 1.90 28.56 5.77
C HIS A 48 1.76 28.03 7.21
N GLY A 49 2.88 27.74 7.88
CA GLY A 49 2.89 27.18 9.23
C GLY A 49 2.11 25.85 9.28
N ALA A 50 2.28 25.03 8.24
CA ALA A 50 1.71 23.69 8.20
C ALA A 50 2.35 22.81 9.27
N ARG A 51 1.52 22.07 10.01
CA ARG A 51 1.97 21.11 11.01
C ARG A 51 1.22 19.80 10.83
N LEU A 52 1.91 18.70 11.08
CA LEU A 52 1.30 17.39 11.09
C LEU A 52 0.42 17.25 12.34
N GLU A 53 -0.89 17.21 12.14
CA GLU A 53 -1.89 17.12 13.21
C GLU A 53 -2.23 15.68 13.54
N LYS A 54 -2.34 14.83 12.52
CA LYS A 54 -2.66 13.41 12.70
C LYS A 54 -2.10 12.50 11.62
N ILE A 55 -1.85 11.24 11.97
CA ILE A 55 -1.50 10.15 11.06
C ILE A 55 -2.43 8.96 11.29
N VAL A 56 -3.09 8.53 10.21
CA VAL A 56 -3.86 7.29 10.15
C VAL A 56 -3.08 6.28 9.31
N TYR A 57 -2.72 5.16 9.92
CA TYR A 57 -2.03 4.06 9.26
C TYR A 57 -2.99 2.88 9.06
N CYS A 58 -3.30 2.60 7.80
CA CYS A 58 -4.21 1.54 7.39
C CYS A 58 -3.41 0.34 6.91
N THR A 59 -3.60 -0.83 7.52
CA THR A 59 -2.91 -2.06 7.12
C THR A 59 -3.75 -3.29 7.45
N ALA A 60 -3.26 -4.48 7.17
CA ALA A 60 -3.84 -5.73 7.64
C ALA A 60 -2.73 -6.63 8.17
N HIS A 61 -3.02 -7.35 9.25
CA HIS A 61 -2.03 -8.27 9.80
C HIS A 61 -1.75 -9.43 8.86
N VAL A 62 -0.48 -9.66 8.57
CA VAL A 62 -0.01 -10.85 7.87
C VAL A 62 -0.57 -12.09 8.58
N LYS A 63 -1.06 -13.04 7.78
CA LYS A 63 -1.56 -14.31 8.31
C LYS A 63 -0.40 -15.13 8.87
N GLY A 64 -0.34 -15.26 10.19
CA GLY A 64 0.75 -15.95 10.89
C GLY A 64 0.87 -17.44 10.55
N ASN A 65 -0.23 -18.09 10.15
CA ASN A 65 -0.20 -19.47 9.66
C ASN A 65 0.43 -19.62 8.26
N VAL A 66 0.59 -18.52 7.51
CA VAL A 66 1.22 -18.50 6.18
C VAL A 66 2.65 -17.97 6.27
N ASN A 67 2.87 -16.90 7.05
CA ASN A 67 4.18 -16.32 7.28
C ASN A 67 4.35 -15.90 8.74
N PRO A 68 4.77 -16.81 9.64
CA PRO A 68 4.87 -16.53 11.08
C PRO A 68 5.98 -15.53 11.40
N VAL A 69 7.07 -15.52 10.62
CA VAL A 69 8.17 -14.56 10.80
C VAL A 69 7.70 -13.17 10.41
N GLY A 70 7.15 -13.01 9.21
CA GLY A 70 6.64 -11.71 8.74
C GLY A 70 5.53 -11.14 9.63
N ARG A 71 4.67 -12.00 10.20
CA ARG A 71 3.67 -11.58 11.18
C ARG A 71 4.33 -11.01 12.44
N ARG A 72 5.30 -11.73 13.02
CA ARG A 72 6.01 -11.26 14.22
C ARG A 72 6.75 -9.95 13.98
N GLU A 73 7.46 -9.83 12.87
CA GLU A 73 8.17 -8.60 12.52
C GLU A 73 7.21 -7.42 12.31
N GLN A 74 6.06 -7.64 11.64
CA GLN A 74 5.02 -6.63 11.49
C GLN A 74 4.41 -6.22 12.82
N ASP A 75 4.11 -7.18 13.71
CA ASP A 75 3.58 -6.89 15.04
C ASP A 75 4.57 -6.07 15.87
N THR A 76 5.87 -6.35 15.76
CA THR A 76 6.94 -5.53 16.36
C THR A 76 6.95 -4.12 15.78
N TYR A 77 6.83 -3.97 14.46
CA TYR A 77 6.78 -2.66 13.81
C TYR A 77 5.55 -1.84 14.21
N ILE A 78 4.35 -2.43 14.18
CA ILE A 78 3.13 -1.76 14.61
C ILE A 78 3.23 -1.34 16.08
N ARG A 79 3.80 -2.18 16.95
CA ARG A 79 4.07 -1.81 18.35
C ARG A 79 5.01 -0.61 18.44
N GLY A 80 6.12 -0.63 17.70
CA GLY A 80 7.05 0.50 17.65
C GLY A 80 6.41 1.80 17.16
N LEU A 81 5.57 1.73 16.12
CA LEU A 81 4.81 2.89 15.62
C LEU A 81 3.89 3.49 16.69
N ILE A 82 3.19 2.63 17.44
CA ILE A 82 2.25 3.07 18.49
C ILE A 82 3.01 3.63 19.70
N GLU A 83 3.97 2.89 20.23
CA GLU A 83 4.67 3.26 21.46
C GLU A 83 5.59 4.48 21.28
N HIS A 84 6.13 4.69 20.07
CA HIS A 84 6.89 5.88 19.75
C HIS A 84 6.01 7.10 19.43
N GLY A 85 4.70 6.92 19.25
CA GLY A 85 3.82 7.99 18.77
C GLY A 85 4.06 8.37 17.31
N SER A 86 4.55 7.43 16.50
CA SER A 86 4.73 7.62 15.07
C SER A 86 3.37 7.79 14.37
N ILE A 87 2.33 7.10 14.85
CA ILE A 87 0.95 7.17 14.34
C ILE A 87 -0.04 7.53 15.46
N ASP A 88 -1.17 8.14 15.10
CA ASP A 88 -2.26 8.41 16.07
C ASP A 88 -3.39 7.39 15.97
N ARG A 89 -3.55 6.75 14.81
CA ARG A 89 -4.61 5.78 14.57
C ARG A 89 -4.12 4.64 13.69
N LEU A 90 -4.31 3.41 14.18
CA LEU A 90 -4.15 2.18 13.41
C LEU A 90 -5.52 1.71 12.94
N GLU A 91 -5.69 1.46 11.66
CA GLU A 91 -6.88 0.85 11.09
C GLU A 91 -6.54 -0.50 10.46
N LEU A 92 -7.22 -1.55 10.92
CA LEU A 92 -6.96 -2.91 10.49
C LEU A 92 -8.02 -3.40 9.50
N GLY A 93 -7.58 -3.65 8.27
CA GLY A 93 -8.27 -4.48 7.31
C GLY A 93 -8.20 -5.97 7.70
N LYS A 94 -8.66 -6.83 6.79
CA LYS A 94 -8.69 -8.28 7.04
C LYS A 94 -8.22 -9.07 5.83
N TYR A 95 -7.54 -10.18 6.11
CA TYR A 95 -7.22 -11.16 5.09
C TYR A 95 -8.30 -12.22 4.97
N ILE A 96 -8.80 -12.39 3.76
CA ILE A 96 -9.67 -13.50 3.40
C ILE A 96 -8.82 -14.58 2.74
N SER A 97 -9.03 -15.85 3.12
CA SER A 97 -8.41 -16.99 2.45
C SER A 97 -9.53 -17.92 2.02
N ARG A 98 -9.55 -18.28 0.73
CA ARG A 98 -10.55 -19.17 0.14
C ARG A 98 -9.86 -20.08 -0.86
N ALA A 99 -10.35 -21.31 -1.00
CA ALA A 99 -10.04 -22.12 -2.17
C ALA A 99 -10.77 -21.51 -3.37
N LYS A 100 -10.03 -21.21 -4.44
CA LYS A 100 -10.59 -20.82 -5.74
C LYS A 100 -10.18 -21.85 -6.79
N CYS A 101 -11.01 -21.99 -7.82
CA CYS A 101 -10.72 -22.81 -8.99
C CYS A 101 -10.56 -21.90 -10.21
N ALA A 102 -9.51 -22.12 -11.00
CA ALA A 102 -9.25 -21.38 -12.23
C ALA A 102 -8.58 -22.27 -13.28
N LEU A 103 -8.47 -21.76 -14.51
CA LEU A 103 -7.71 -22.42 -15.57
C LEU A 103 -6.22 -22.49 -15.19
N LEU A 104 -5.60 -23.65 -15.38
CA LEU A 104 -4.14 -23.76 -15.38
C LEU A 104 -3.60 -22.89 -16.50
N ALA A 105 -2.63 -22.03 -16.21
CA ALA A 105 -2.07 -21.11 -17.19
C ALA A 105 -0.56 -20.94 -17.02
N THR A 106 0.12 -20.70 -18.13
CA THR A 106 1.47 -20.11 -18.16
C THR A 106 1.38 -18.60 -18.33
N GLN A 107 2.51 -17.92 -18.49
CA GLN A 107 2.56 -16.49 -18.75
C GLN A 107 3.14 -16.21 -20.15
N ASP A 108 2.57 -15.23 -20.84
CA ASP A 108 3.20 -14.66 -22.03
C ASP A 108 4.39 -13.75 -21.66
N HIS A 109 5.06 -13.18 -22.67
CA HIS A 109 6.18 -12.25 -22.48
C HIS A 109 5.81 -10.97 -21.72
N LYS A 110 4.51 -10.66 -21.56
CA LYS A 110 3.98 -9.53 -20.79
C LYS A 110 3.44 -9.96 -19.42
N GLY A 111 3.61 -11.22 -19.04
CA GLY A 111 3.11 -11.75 -17.77
C GLY A 111 1.61 -12.06 -17.75
N ARG A 112 0.91 -11.97 -18.89
CA ARG A 112 -0.53 -12.25 -18.96
C ARG A 112 -0.79 -13.75 -18.93
N PRO A 113 -1.87 -14.22 -18.28
CA PRO A 113 -2.16 -15.64 -18.18
C PRO A 113 -2.55 -16.22 -19.55
N VAL A 114 -1.90 -17.32 -19.96
CA VAL A 114 -2.20 -18.10 -21.15
C VAL A 114 -2.66 -19.49 -20.72
N PRO A 115 -3.95 -19.86 -20.90
CA PRO A 115 -4.44 -21.17 -20.49
C PRO A 115 -3.68 -22.33 -21.13
N CYS A 116 -3.29 -23.30 -20.32
CA CYS A 116 -2.65 -24.53 -20.79
C CYS A 116 -3.68 -25.41 -21.50
N LYS A 117 -3.33 -25.84 -22.71
CA LYS A 117 -4.08 -26.84 -23.48
C LYS A 117 -3.40 -28.21 -23.38
N PRO A 118 -4.14 -29.30 -23.62
CA PRO A 118 -3.56 -30.64 -23.70
C PRO A 118 -2.39 -30.70 -24.68
N ALA A 119 -1.22 -31.07 -24.15
CA ALA A 119 0.03 -31.22 -24.88
C ALA A 119 0.96 -32.13 -24.06
N TRP A 120 1.84 -32.88 -24.73
CA TRP A 120 2.82 -33.72 -24.02
C TRP A 120 3.62 -32.89 -23.00
N PRO A 121 3.82 -33.39 -21.77
CA PRO A 121 3.65 -34.78 -21.35
C PRO A 121 2.23 -35.19 -20.91
N VAL A 122 1.25 -34.28 -20.89
CA VAL A 122 -0.12 -34.55 -20.40
C VAL A 122 -1.15 -34.32 -21.50
N MET A 123 -1.63 -35.42 -22.10
CA MET A 123 -2.67 -35.42 -23.13
C MET A 123 -4.04 -35.84 -22.58
N VAL A 124 -5.11 -35.30 -23.16
CA VAL A 124 -6.50 -35.70 -22.89
C VAL A 124 -7.04 -36.42 -24.11
N ARG A 125 -7.68 -37.58 -23.92
CA ARG A 125 -8.22 -38.41 -25.02
C ARG A 125 -9.64 -38.84 -24.72
N HIS A 126 -10.46 -38.97 -25.75
CA HIS A 126 -11.77 -39.61 -25.65
C HIS A 126 -11.58 -41.09 -25.29
N GLY A 127 -12.20 -41.52 -24.19
CA GLY A 127 -12.06 -42.90 -23.70
C GLY A 127 -12.61 -43.96 -24.67
N SER A 128 -13.58 -43.61 -25.53
CA SER A 128 -14.21 -44.55 -26.47
C SER A 128 -13.57 -44.56 -27.86
N THR A 129 -13.23 -43.40 -28.41
CA THR A 129 -12.70 -43.27 -29.78
C THR A 129 -11.17 -43.18 -29.84
N ALA A 130 -10.51 -43.07 -28.69
CA ALA A 130 -9.07 -42.79 -28.56
C ALA A 130 -8.61 -41.52 -29.32
N GLN A 131 -9.53 -40.62 -29.68
CA GLN A 131 -9.18 -39.35 -30.31
C GLN A 131 -8.65 -38.35 -29.27
N ASP A 132 -7.62 -37.60 -29.65
CA ASP A 132 -7.04 -36.56 -28.81
C ASP A 132 -7.99 -35.35 -28.72
N ILE A 133 -8.12 -34.79 -27.52
CA ILE A 133 -8.94 -33.61 -27.25
C ILE A 133 -8.00 -32.43 -27.07
N THR A 134 -7.93 -31.53 -28.05
CA THR A 134 -7.06 -30.34 -28.00
C THR A 134 -7.71 -29.14 -27.30
N GLU A 135 -9.04 -29.11 -27.25
CA GLU A 135 -9.79 -27.95 -26.74
C GLU A 135 -10.07 -28.00 -25.24
N ALA A 136 -9.77 -29.12 -24.58
CA ALA A 136 -10.00 -29.29 -23.15
C ALA A 136 -9.24 -28.25 -22.32
N ASN A 137 -9.75 -28.01 -21.11
CA ASN A 137 -9.20 -27.07 -20.16
C ASN A 137 -8.77 -27.80 -18.89
N PHE A 138 -7.58 -27.50 -18.40
CA PHE A 138 -7.15 -27.96 -17.09
C PHE A 138 -7.59 -26.97 -16.01
N LEU A 139 -8.18 -27.49 -14.95
CA LEU A 139 -8.61 -26.70 -13.79
C LEU A 139 -7.68 -26.99 -12.61
N VAL A 140 -7.32 -25.94 -11.88
CA VAL A 140 -6.54 -26.03 -10.65
C VAL A 140 -7.28 -25.38 -9.50
N SER A 141 -7.34 -26.09 -8.36
CA SER A 141 -7.73 -25.51 -7.09
C SER A 141 -6.49 -24.94 -6.41
N TYR A 142 -6.56 -23.70 -5.96
CA TYR A 142 -5.46 -23.03 -5.30
C TYR A 142 -5.97 -22.17 -4.14
N GLN A 143 -5.08 -21.94 -3.17
CA GLN A 143 -5.37 -21.04 -2.07
C GLN A 143 -5.22 -19.59 -2.54
N HIS A 144 -6.34 -18.86 -2.55
CA HIS A 144 -6.36 -17.44 -2.85
C HIS A 144 -6.43 -16.65 -1.54
N ILE A 145 -5.38 -15.88 -1.26
CA ILE A 145 -5.30 -14.97 -0.11
C ILE A 145 -5.43 -13.55 -0.64
N GLU A 146 -6.35 -12.80 -0.06
CA GLU A 146 -6.68 -11.44 -0.48
C GLU A 146 -6.80 -10.56 0.75
N GLU A 147 -6.18 -9.39 0.72
CA GLU A 147 -6.41 -8.33 1.69
C GLU A 147 -7.69 -7.59 1.32
N LYS A 148 -8.47 -7.16 2.33
CA LYS A 148 -9.66 -6.34 2.12
C LYS A 148 -9.78 -5.26 3.18
N GLY A 149 -10.10 -4.06 2.72
CA GLY A 149 -10.61 -2.95 3.52
C GLY A 149 -9.57 -1.89 3.87
N SER A 150 -8.28 -2.11 3.62
CA SER A 150 -7.25 -1.09 3.85
C SER A 150 -7.50 0.20 3.03
N ASP A 151 -7.78 0.04 1.74
CA ASP A 151 -8.23 1.07 0.79
C ASP A 151 -9.46 1.85 1.29
N VAL A 152 -10.50 1.13 1.69
CA VAL A 152 -11.74 1.71 2.22
C VAL A 152 -11.46 2.48 3.52
N ASN A 153 -10.60 1.96 4.38
CA ASN A 153 -10.23 2.62 5.64
C ASN A 153 -9.46 3.93 5.39
N VAL A 154 -8.55 3.96 4.41
CA VAL A 154 -7.86 5.20 3.99
C VAL A 154 -8.87 6.23 3.51
N ALA A 155 -9.72 5.86 2.54
CA ALA A 155 -10.71 6.74 1.97
C ALA A 155 -11.70 7.28 3.02
N ALA A 156 -12.20 6.41 3.89
CA ALA A 156 -13.18 6.78 4.92
C ALA A 156 -12.59 7.74 5.95
N ASN A 157 -11.38 7.48 6.48
CA ASN A 157 -10.78 8.39 7.46
C ASN A 157 -10.43 9.74 6.83
N LEU A 158 -9.89 9.73 5.61
CA LEU A 158 -9.61 10.95 4.84
C LEU A 158 -10.87 11.81 4.71
N LEU A 159 -11.95 11.25 4.16
CA LEU A 159 -13.21 11.98 3.95
C LEU A 159 -13.83 12.43 5.27
N LEU A 160 -13.83 11.58 6.30
CA LEU A 160 -14.40 11.94 7.61
C LEU A 160 -13.67 13.13 8.23
N ASP A 161 -12.36 13.22 8.12
CA ASP A 161 -11.62 14.33 8.72
C ASP A 161 -11.75 15.62 7.91
N VAL A 162 -11.77 15.53 6.57
CA VAL A 162 -11.96 16.68 5.68
C VAL A 162 -13.39 17.25 5.82
N LEU A 163 -14.41 16.40 5.72
CA LEU A 163 -15.82 16.82 5.77
C LEU A 163 -16.23 17.34 7.15
N ASN A 164 -15.56 16.90 8.22
CA ASN A 164 -15.79 17.43 9.57
C ASN A 164 -14.79 18.54 9.96
N SER A 165 -14.03 19.09 9.01
CA SER A 165 -13.06 20.19 9.22
C SER A 165 -12.06 19.93 10.36
N ARG A 166 -11.67 18.66 10.55
CA ARG A 166 -10.67 18.26 11.56
C ARG A 166 -9.24 18.55 11.09
N VAL A 167 -9.04 18.64 9.78
CA VAL A 167 -7.78 18.99 9.13
C VAL A 167 -8.04 20.09 8.10
N ASP A 168 -7.01 20.89 7.85
CA ASP A 168 -7.03 21.99 6.87
C ASP A 168 -6.33 21.60 5.56
N ALA A 169 -5.57 20.51 5.55
CA ALA A 169 -4.95 19.89 4.38
C ALA A 169 -4.72 18.39 4.62
N ALA A 170 -4.53 17.62 3.55
CA ALA A 170 -4.38 16.17 3.62
C ALA A 170 -3.19 15.65 2.81
N ILE A 171 -2.40 14.73 3.38
CA ILE A 171 -1.41 13.94 2.67
C ILE A 171 -1.93 12.52 2.53
N VAL A 172 -1.92 11.96 1.32
CA VAL A 172 -2.28 10.57 1.06
C VAL A 172 -1.07 9.83 0.52
N ILE A 173 -0.60 8.82 1.26
CA ILE A 173 0.50 7.95 0.82
C ILE A 173 -0.09 6.67 0.25
N SER A 174 -0.29 6.67 -1.07
CA SER A 174 -0.69 5.52 -1.86
C SER A 174 -0.53 5.83 -3.36
N ASN A 175 -0.38 4.79 -4.17
CA ASN A 175 -0.44 4.83 -5.62
C ASN A 175 -1.57 3.94 -6.16
N ASP A 176 -2.60 3.68 -5.34
CA ASP A 176 -3.79 2.92 -5.73
C ASP A 176 -4.83 3.83 -6.40
N SER A 177 -5.18 3.53 -7.66
CA SER A 177 -6.16 4.29 -8.43
C SER A 177 -7.57 4.22 -7.87
N ASP A 178 -7.89 3.22 -7.03
CA ASP A 178 -9.21 3.12 -6.38
C ASP A 178 -9.47 4.30 -5.42
N LEU A 179 -8.41 4.99 -4.97
CA LEU A 179 -8.51 6.21 -4.17
C LEU A 179 -8.78 7.49 -4.99
N ARG A 180 -8.97 7.40 -6.32
CA ARG A 180 -9.23 8.57 -7.19
C ARG A 180 -10.38 9.42 -6.67
N PHE A 181 -11.55 8.81 -6.49
CA PHE A 181 -12.75 9.54 -6.13
C PHE A 181 -12.65 10.23 -4.75
N PRO A 182 -12.24 9.57 -3.66
CA PRO A 182 -12.10 10.24 -2.37
C PRO A 182 -11.04 11.36 -2.39
N ILE A 183 -9.95 11.21 -3.15
CA ILE A 183 -8.96 12.27 -3.30
C ILE A 183 -9.55 13.47 -4.05
N GLN A 184 -10.27 13.24 -5.15
CA GLN A 184 -10.92 14.30 -5.93
C GLN A 184 -11.91 15.09 -5.06
N GLU A 185 -12.76 14.41 -4.30
CA GLU A 185 -13.69 15.07 -3.37
C GLU A 185 -12.95 15.88 -2.29
N CYS A 186 -11.77 15.45 -1.85
CA CYS A 186 -10.98 16.24 -0.92
C CYS A 186 -10.38 17.48 -1.57
N ARG A 187 -9.94 17.41 -2.83
CA ARG A 187 -9.38 18.55 -3.56
C ARG A 187 -10.36 19.72 -3.69
N GLU A 188 -11.66 19.43 -3.79
CA GLU A 188 -12.71 20.46 -3.77
C GLU A 188 -12.84 21.21 -2.44
N ARG A 189 -12.15 20.77 -1.37
CA ARG A 189 -12.38 21.25 0.00
C ARG A 189 -11.11 21.67 0.73
N VAL A 190 -10.01 20.96 0.54
CA VAL A 190 -8.71 21.23 1.19
C VAL A 190 -7.55 20.95 0.24
N PRO A 191 -6.39 21.60 0.41
CA PRO A 191 -5.17 21.21 -0.29
C PRO A 191 -4.82 19.75 0.00
N VAL A 192 -4.36 19.05 -1.05
CA VAL A 192 -4.05 17.61 -1.01
C VAL A 192 -2.67 17.34 -1.61
N GLY A 193 -1.83 16.66 -0.83
CA GLY A 193 -0.54 16.13 -1.24
C GLY A 193 -0.65 14.63 -1.51
N THR A 194 -0.43 14.19 -2.74
CA THR A 194 -0.47 12.77 -3.07
C THR A 194 0.95 12.22 -3.23
N VAL A 195 1.28 11.19 -2.44
CA VAL A 195 2.61 10.63 -2.34
C VAL A 195 2.63 9.21 -2.88
N ASN A 196 3.36 9.01 -3.97
CA ASN A 196 3.62 7.69 -4.53
C ASN A 196 4.81 7.03 -3.79
N PRO A 197 4.61 5.89 -3.11
CA PRO A 197 5.69 5.19 -2.42
C PRO A 197 6.57 4.34 -3.35
N GLY A 198 6.16 4.09 -4.59
CA GLY A 198 6.82 3.16 -5.50
C GLY A 198 7.69 3.81 -6.58
N GLN A 199 8.28 2.95 -7.42
CA GLN A 199 9.07 3.37 -8.58
C GLN A 199 8.23 3.68 -9.83
N SER A 200 7.02 3.11 -9.92
CA SER A 200 6.13 3.35 -11.06
C SER A 200 5.78 4.83 -11.16
N LEU A 201 5.38 5.27 -12.35
CA LEU A 201 4.77 6.59 -12.49
C LEU A 201 3.58 6.68 -11.53
N LEU A 202 3.38 7.87 -10.97
CA LEU A 202 2.17 8.16 -10.21
C LEU A 202 0.97 7.84 -11.10
N ALA A 203 0.02 7.09 -10.57
CA ALA A 203 -1.20 6.74 -11.29
C ALA A 203 -1.84 8.02 -11.81
N GLY A 204 -2.12 8.06 -13.13
CA GLY A 204 -2.66 9.26 -13.77
C GLY A 204 -3.95 9.75 -13.11
N ASP A 205 -4.77 8.79 -12.65
CA ASP A 205 -5.99 9.02 -11.87
C ASP A 205 -5.76 9.76 -10.54
N LEU A 206 -4.55 9.74 -9.99
CA LEU A 206 -4.21 10.37 -8.71
C LEU A 206 -3.48 11.71 -8.88
N ARG A 207 -2.93 11.98 -10.05
CA ARG A 207 -2.14 13.15 -10.39
C ARG A 207 -3.03 14.30 -10.89
N GLY A 208 -3.97 14.84 -10.10
CA GLY A 208 -4.75 16.00 -10.58
C GLY A 208 -3.90 17.20 -11.00
N GLU A 209 -4.54 18.35 -11.18
CA GLU A 209 -3.84 19.61 -11.46
C GLU A 209 -3.69 20.46 -10.19
N MET A 210 -2.66 21.32 -10.17
CA MET A 210 -2.30 22.09 -8.96
C MET A 210 -3.44 23.01 -8.51
N ASP A 211 -4.24 23.48 -9.47
CA ASP A 211 -5.37 24.39 -9.35
C ASP A 211 -6.74 23.69 -9.34
N ASP A 212 -6.78 22.35 -9.30
CA ASP A 212 -8.03 21.61 -9.05
C ASP A 212 -8.69 22.11 -7.76
N GLY A 213 -10.02 22.21 -7.73
CA GLY A 213 -10.78 22.53 -6.52
C GLY A 213 -10.28 23.80 -5.79
N VAL A 214 -9.78 23.64 -4.56
CA VAL A 214 -9.26 24.76 -3.76
C VAL A 214 -7.80 25.14 -4.07
N GLY A 215 -7.10 24.31 -4.85
CA GLY A 215 -5.71 24.52 -5.24
C GLY A 215 -4.68 24.11 -4.19
N ASP A 216 -3.42 24.49 -4.44
CA ASP A 216 -2.24 24.13 -3.64
C ASP A 216 -2.03 22.62 -3.49
N HIS A 217 -2.46 21.86 -4.49
CA HIS A 217 -2.18 20.44 -4.60
C HIS A 217 -0.73 20.20 -5.01
N TRP A 218 -0.15 19.10 -4.52
CA TRP A 218 1.19 18.70 -4.91
C TRP A 218 1.32 17.18 -4.97
N TRP A 219 2.33 16.74 -5.72
CA TRP A 219 2.66 15.33 -5.89
C TRP A 219 4.12 15.09 -5.57
N TYR A 220 4.37 13.99 -4.89
CA TYR A 220 5.72 13.56 -4.60
C TYR A 220 5.87 12.06 -4.82
N ARG A 221 7.07 11.64 -5.21
CA ARG A 221 7.45 10.23 -5.28
C ARG A 221 8.57 10.00 -4.30
N LEU A 222 8.36 9.07 -3.36
CA LEU A 222 9.37 8.71 -2.37
C LEU A 222 10.62 8.16 -3.05
N LYS A 223 11.77 8.55 -2.53
CA LYS A 223 13.10 8.08 -2.96
C LYS A 223 13.71 7.22 -1.86
N ASN A 224 14.75 6.45 -2.17
CA ASN A 224 15.48 5.64 -1.18
C ASN A 224 15.82 6.43 0.08
N LEU A 225 16.32 7.65 -0.08
CA LEU A 225 16.69 8.52 1.03
C LEU A 225 15.52 8.85 1.95
N ASP A 226 14.29 9.01 1.43
CA ASP A 226 13.13 9.31 2.27
C ASP A 226 12.77 8.12 3.17
N TYR A 227 13.03 6.90 2.71
CA TYR A 227 12.89 5.71 3.55
C TYR A 227 14.04 5.58 4.55
N GLU A 228 15.29 5.68 4.07
CA GLU A 228 16.49 5.41 4.88
C GLU A 228 16.75 6.47 5.96
N SER A 229 16.31 7.72 5.73
CA SER A 229 16.55 8.83 6.68
C SER A 229 15.47 9.00 7.74
N CYS A 230 14.28 8.42 7.56
CA CYS A 230 13.16 8.51 8.49
C CYS A 230 12.97 7.18 9.21
N GLN A 231 13.93 6.75 10.02
CA GLN A 231 13.86 5.48 10.76
C GLN A 231 13.48 5.72 12.23
N LEU A 232 12.64 4.85 12.77
CA LEU A 232 12.35 4.79 14.19
C LEU A 232 13.64 4.55 15.00
N PRO A 233 13.71 5.01 16.25
CA PRO A 233 14.81 4.63 17.15
C PRO A 233 14.81 3.12 17.42
N ASP A 234 15.96 2.59 17.88
CA ASP A 234 16.09 1.20 18.31
C ASP A 234 16.58 1.14 19.76
N PRO A 235 15.72 0.74 20.73
CA PRO A 235 14.32 0.36 20.56
C PRO A 235 13.37 1.56 20.40
N ALA A 236 12.22 1.32 19.75
CA ALA A 236 11.09 2.25 19.70
C ALA A 236 10.08 1.86 20.80
N GLY A 237 10.18 2.52 21.96
CA GLY A 237 9.49 2.08 23.16
C GLY A 237 10.06 0.73 23.65
N SER A 238 9.20 -0.27 23.76
CA SER A 238 9.56 -1.66 24.08
C SER A 238 9.90 -2.50 22.85
N ALA A 239 9.66 -1.99 21.63
CA ALA A 239 9.88 -2.72 20.40
C ALA A 239 11.32 -2.55 19.89
N ALA A 240 12.12 -3.61 19.97
CA ALA A 240 13.44 -3.67 19.34
C ALA A 240 13.32 -3.86 17.83
N LYS A 241 14.18 -3.18 17.06
CA LYS A 241 14.21 -3.29 15.60
C LYS A 241 14.48 -4.75 15.18
N PRO A 242 13.66 -5.36 14.31
CA PRO A 242 13.90 -6.73 13.86
C PRO A 242 15.24 -6.88 13.14
N ALA A 243 15.88 -8.04 13.30
CA ALA A 243 17.16 -8.31 12.67
C ALA A 243 17.05 -8.24 11.13
N GLY A 244 17.95 -7.47 10.51
CA GLY A 244 17.99 -7.27 9.07
C GLY A 244 16.99 -6.25 8.52
N TRP A 245 16.24 -5.54 9.37
CA TRP A 245 15.38 -4.43 8.95
C TRP A 245 16.14 -3.12 8.72
#